data_AF-S8BSP0-F1
#
_entry.id   AF-S8BSP0-F1
#
_cell.length_a   1.000
_cell.length_b   1.000
_cell.length_c   1.000
_cell.angle_alpha   90.00
_cell.angle_beta   90.00
_cell.angle_gamma   90.00
#
_symmetry.space_group_name_H-M   'P 1'
#
loop_
_entity.id
_entity.type
_entity.pdbx_description
1 polymer ?
#
loop_
_entity_poly.entity_id
_entity_poly.type
_entity_poly.pdbx_seq_one_letter_code
_entity_poly.pdbx_strand_id
1 'polypeptide(L)'
;GGVGQLLAAVAAAVLLRLFSGAGPASEPDAPPPSDEEESGDGVRRKGSVAPVTIKWTNINCSLSDKSSKSVRFLLKNVNGEAKPGRLLAIMGPSGSGKTTLLNVLAGQITSSPRIHLSGLLQLNGKTTLNNPSKFAFVRQEDLFFSQLTVRETLSLAAQLQLPDISSLEERDEYVNDLLFKLGLVSCAESRVGDAKIRGISGGERKRLSLACELIASPSLVFADEPTTGLDAFQAEKVMETLRELAQDGHTVICSIHQPRGSIYAKFDDIILLAEGSVVYAGPARDQVLDYFLKFGYICPDHENPAEFLADLISINYSSADGLRDSKKRIDGLIQSFREENPLKSYGTPLTPRYPEKNSNVTKKAIAKKRKIGWTRQFLLLLKRAWLQASRDGPTNKVRGRMSIASALIFGSIFWRMGRSQTSIQDRMGLLQ
;
A
#
# COMPACT_ATOMS: atom_id res chain seq x y z
N GLY A 1 -31.83 17.06 30.48
CA GLY A 1 -31.02 18.05 29.74
C GLY A 1 -29.66 17.48 29.41
N GLY A 2 -29.53 16.83 28.25
CA GLY A 2 -28.24 16.27 27.78
C GLY A 2 -28.00 16.47 26.29
N VAL A 3 -29.08 16.51 25.49
CA VAL A 3 -29.00 16.74 24.04
C VAL A 3 -28.60 18.19 23.70
N GLY A 4 -29.05 19.16 24.51
CA GLY A 4 -28.69 20.58 24.33
C GLY A 4 -27.22 20.90 24.63
N GLN A 5 -26.60 20.22 25.59
CA GLN A 5 -25.17 20.39 25.89
C GLN A 5 -24.27 19.74 24.84
N LEU A 6 -24.70 18.62 24.25
CA LEU A 6 -23.95 17.98 23.16
C LEU A 6 -23.99 18.80 21.87
N LEU A 7 -25.15 19.37 21.51
CA LEU A 7 -25.29 20.28 20.37
C LEU A 7 -24.52 21.59 20.57
N ALA A 8 -24.51 22.14 21.78
CA ALA A 8 -23.73 23.33 22.12
C ALA A 8 -22.21 23.06 22.06
N ALA A 9 -21.75 21.88 22.52
CA ALA A 9 -20.34 21.49 22.44
C ALA A 9 -19.86 21.28 20.99
N VAL A 10 -20.71 20.69 20.14
CA VAL A 10 -20.41 20.51 18.71
C VAL A 10 -20.42 21.85 17.97
N ALA A 11 -21.36 22.75 18.27
CA ALA A 11 -21.39 24.09 17.70
C ALA A 11 -20.19 24.94 18.13
N ALA A 12 -19.77 24.86 19.40
CA ALA A 12 -18.59 25.57 19.91
C ALA A 12 -17.28 25.04 19.30
N ALA A 13 -17.16 23.74 19.07
CA ALA A 13 -15.98 23.14 18.41
C ALA A 13 -15.87 23.50 16.92
N VAL A 14 -17.01 23.69 16.23
CA VAL A 14 -17.04 24.17 14.84
C VAL A 14 -16.73 25.66 14.75
N LEU A 15 -17.23 26.48 15.70
CA LEU A 15 -16.93 27.91 15.77
C LEU A 15 -15.45 28.20 16.13
N LEU A 16 -14.84 27.42 17.02
CA LEU A 16 -13.40 27.55 17.37
C LEU A 16 -12.45 27.19 16.22
N ARG A 17 -12.89 26.34 15.27
CA ARG A 17 -12.13 26.01 14.06
C ARG A 17 -12.30 27.02 12.93
N LEU A 18 -13.32 27.87 12.97
CA LEU A 18 -13.55 28.92 11.98
C LEU A 18 -12.83 30.23 12.32
N PHE A 19 -12.33 30.42 13.55
CA PHE A 19 -11.70 31.67 14.01
C PHE A 19 -10.23 31.55 14.45
N SER A 20 -9.54 30.44 14.16
CA SER A 20 -8.10 30.32 14.40
C SER A 20 -7.27 30.79 13.20
N GLY A 21 -6.95 32.09 13.20
CA GLY A 21 -5.65 32.67 12.79
C GLY A 21 -5.17 32.49 11.35
N ALA A 22 -5.11 33.60 10.62
CA ALA A 22 -4.56 33.75 9.27
C ALA A 22 -3.05 33.46 9.18
N GLY A 23 -2.64 32.73 8.13
CA GLY A 23 -1.27 32.75 7.61
C GLY A 23 -1.05 33.98 6.70
N PRO A 24 0.21 34.37 6.40
CA PRO A 24 0.52 35.65 5.80
C PRO A 24 0.02 35.77 4.35
N ALA A 25 -0.34 37.01 3.99
CA ALA A 25 -1.01 37.40 2.75
C ALA A 25 -0.23 37.09 1.46
N SER A 26 -0.96 36.72 0.41
CA SER A 26 -0.49 36.64 -0.97
C SER A 26 -0.94 37.89 -1.76
N GLU A 27 -0.03 38.49 -2.53
CA GLU A 27 -0.34 39.54 -3.51
C GLU A 27 -1.26 39.03 -4.63
N PRO A 28 -2.08 39.88 -5.27
CA PRO A 28 -3.03 39.47 -6.30
C PRO A 28 -2.36 39.31 -7.67
N ASP A 29 -2.47 38.11 -8.27
CA ASP A 29 -2.07 37.82 -9.64
C ASP A 29 -2.99 38.51 -10.67
N ALA A 30 -2.35 39.06 -11.72
CA ALA A 30 -2.95 39.74 -12.87
C ALA A 30 -3.87 38.82 -13.72
N PRO A 31 -4.82 39.38 -14.51
CA PRO A 31 -5.78 38.59 -15.28
C PRO A 31 -5.12 37.80 -16.42
N PRO A 32 -5.71 36.66 -16.83
CA PRO A 32 -5.13 35.80 -17.87
C PRO A 32 -5.27 36.44 -19.27
N PRO A 33 -4.27 36.28 -20.16
CA PRO A 33 -4.42 36.65 -21.56
C PRO A 33 -5.32 35.65 -22.31
N SER A 34 -6.01 36.18 -23.31
CA SER A 34 -6.99 35.56 -24.20
C SER A 34 -6.45 34.40 -25.03
N ASP A 35 -7.34 33.43 -25.27
CA ASP A 35 -7.11 32.22 -26.06
C ASP A 35 -6.85 32.52 -27.55
N GLU A 36 -5.73 32.03 -28.08
CA GLU A 36 -5.54 31.80 -29.52
C GLU A 36 -5.40 30.29 -29.76
N GLU A 37 -6.23 29.77 -30.65
CA GLU A 37 -6.27 28.37 -31.08
C GLU A 37 -5.11 28.08 -32.04
N GLU A 38 -4.26 27.11 -31.70
CA GLU A 38 -3.42 26.44 -32.71
C GLU A 38 -3.64 24.92 -32.65
N SER A 39 -4.26 24.45 -33.73
CA SER A 39 -4.41 23.07 -34.16
C SER A 39 -3.06 22.46 -34.52
N GLY A 40 -2.70 21.32 -33.91
CA GLY A 40 -1.48 20.58 -34.23
C GLY A 40 -1.62 19.11 -33.86
N ASP A 41 -1.87 18.29 -34.88
CA ASP A 41 -2.08 16.85 -34.84
C ASP A 41 -0.83 16.10 -34.38
N GLY A 42 -0.99 15.16 -33.45
CA GLY A 42 0.10 14.48 -32.76
C GLY A 42 -0.40 13.41 -31.81
N VAL A 43 -0.73 12.24 -32.37
CA VAL A 43 -1.19 11.04 -31.67
C VAL A 43 -0.22 10.67 -30.52
N ARG A 44 -0.61 10.99 -29.29
CA ARG A 44 0.08 10.52 -28.06
C ARG A 44 -0.15 9.02 -27.90
N ARG A 45 0.91 8.23 -27.80
CA ARG A 45 0.83 6.83 -27.31
C ARG A 45 0.18 6.82 -25.92
N LYS A 46 -1.04 6.31 -25.83
CA LYS A 46 -1.80 6.08 -24.60
C LYS A 46 -1.03 5.01 -23.78
N GLY A 47 -0.35 5.38 -22.69
CA GLY A 47 0.18 4.39 -21.73
C GLY A 47 1.58 4.58 -21.13
N SER A 48 2.39 5.60 -21.49
CA SER A 48 3.74 5.72 -20.92
C SER A 48 3.72 6.16 -19.46
N VAL A 49 4.15 5.29 -18.54
CA VAL A 49 4.33 5.59 -17.12
C VAL A 49 5.57 6.47 -16.95
N ALA A 50 5.49 7.46 -16.05
CA ALA A 50 6.64 8.32 -15.76
C ALA A 50 7.69 7.51 -14.96
N PRO A 51 8.93 7.35 -15.44
CA PRO A 51 9.95 6.57 -14.74
C PRO A 51 10.38 7.26 -13.44
N VAL A 52 10.42 6.51 -12.33
CA VAL A 52 10.78 7.04 -11.00
C VAL A 52 11.85 6.18 -10.35
N THR A 53 13.07 6.71 -10.24
CA THR A 53 14.12 6.12 -9.41
C THR A 53 13.95 6.58 -7.96
N ILE A 54 13.92 5.63 -7.03
CA ILE A 54 13.87 5.90 -5.59
C ILE A 54 15.21 5.51 -4.98
N LYS A 55 15.83 6.44 -4.26
CA LYS A 55 17.11 6.25 -3.57
C LYS A 55 16.95 6.64 -2.11
N TRP A 56 17.46 5.81 -1.22
CA TRP A 56 17.44 6.08 0.21
C TRP A 56 18.83 5.94 0.80
N THR A 57 19.18 6.88 1.69
CA THR A 57 20.47 6.91 2.35
C THR A 57 20.33 7.12 3.85
N ASN A 58 21.15 6.39 4.60
CA ASN A 58 21.25 6.42 6.06
C ASN A 58 19.88 6.30 6.76
N ILE A 59 18.98 5.44 6.23
CA ILE A 59 17.68 5.22 6.85
C ILE A 59 17.86 4.50 8.17
N ASN A 60 17.43 5.14 9.26
CA ASN A 60 17.37 4.57 10.59
C ASN A 60 15.94 4.67 11.12
N CYS A 61 15.44 3.58 11.69
CA CYS A 61 14.14 3.55 12.33
C CYS A 61 14.29 2.91 13.69
N SER A 62 13.92 3.61 14.75
CA SER A 62 13.95 3.09 16.11
C SER A 62 12.61 3.29 16.82
N LEU A 63 12.33 2.39 17.75
CA LEU A 63 11.14 2.39 18.60
C LEU A 63 11.58 2.58 20.05
N SER A 64 11.07 3.62 20.71
CA SER A 64 11.25 3.85 22.14
C SER A 64 10.11 3.20 22.93
N ASP A 65 10.49 2.43 23.95
CA ASP A 65 9.54 1.82 24.87
C ASP A 65 9.33 2.72 26.10
N LYS A 66 8.06 2.97 26.46
CA LYS A 66 7.69 3.76 27.65
C LYS A 66 8.08 3.05 28.95
N SER A 67 8.11 1.73 28.95
CA SER A 67 8.32 0.94 30.17
C SER A 67 9.78 0.72 30.53
N SER A 68 10.68 0.65 29.54
CA SER A 68 12.04 0.14 29.75
C SER A 68 13.18 1.14 29.50
N LYS A 69 12.91 2.41 29.16
CA LYS A 69 13.92 3.39 28.68
C LYS A 69 14.81 2.86 27.53
N SER A 70 14.50 1.69 26.97
CA SER A 70 15.29 1.05 25.93
C SER A 70 14.81 1.50 24.55
N VAL A 71 15.77 1.68 23.64
CA VAL A 71 15.52 2.04 22.24
C VAL A 71 15.83 0.82 21.40
N ARG A 72 14.81 0.26 20.73
CA ARG A 72 14.98 -0.85 19.81
C ARG A 72 15.14 -0.31 18.39
N PHE A 73 16.27 -0.58 17.76
CA PHE A 73 16.47 -0.27 16.35
C PHE A 73 15.80 -1.32 15.46
N LEU A 74 14.88 -0.87 14.61
CA LEU A 74 14.22 -1.68 13.59
C LEU A 74 14.99 -1.64 12.26
N LEU A 75 15.61 -0.50 11.94
CA LEU A 75 16.50 -0.30 10.79
C LEU A 75 17.73 0.49 11.23
N LYS A 76 18.91 0.10 10.74
CA LYS A 76 20.23 0.63 11.12
C LYS A 76 21.04 0.95 9.87
N ASN A 77 21.12 2.24 9.52
CA ASN A 77 21.89 2.76 8.40
C ASN A 77 21.62 1.98 7.09
N VAL A 78 20.35 1.92 6.71
CA VAL A 78 19.92 1.21 5.49
C VAL A 78 20.07 2.13 4.29
N ASN A 79 20.78 1.65 3.28
CA ASN A 79 21.06 2.35 2.02
C ASN A 79 20.59 1.50 0.85
N GLY A 80 20.15 2.13 -0.24
CA GLY A 80 19.74 1.41 -1.44
C GLY A 80 19.12 2.30 -2.51
N GLU A 81 18.83 1.69 -3.66
CA GLU A 81 18.25 2.32 -4.83
C GLU A 81 17.35 1.32 -5.55
N ALA A 82 16.20 1.77 -6.05
CA ALA A 82 15.36 1.02 -6.98
C ALA A 82 15.10 1.86 -8.23
N LYS A 83 15.25 1.23 -9.39
CA LYS A 83 15.23 1.90 -10.69
C LYS A 83 13.96 1.50 -11.49
N PRO A 84 13.45 2.38 -12.35
CA PRO A 84 12.34 2.05 -13.25
C PRO A 84 12.73 0.93 -14.20
N GLY A 85 11.76 0.10 -14.59
CA GLY A 85 12.05 -1.03 -15.47
C GLY A 85 12.50 -2.29 -14.73
N ARG A 86 12.68 -2.24 -13.40
CA ARG A 86 13.32 -3.30 -12.61
C ARG A 86 12.46 -3.73 -11.43
N LEU A 87 12.49 -5.03 -11.15
CA LEU A 87 11.85 -5.64 -9.99
C LEU A 87 12.90 -5.89 -8.89
N LEU A 88 12.76 -5.16 -7.78
CA LEU A 88 13.62 -5.26 -6.60
C LEU A 88 12.98 -6.13 -5.51
N ALA A 89 13.67 -7.17 -5.08
CA ALA A 89 13.30 -7.97 -3.91
C ALA A 89 13.96 -7.46 -2.63
N ILE A 90 13.19 -7.32 -1.56
CA ILE A 90 13.69 -7.18 -0.19
C ILE A 90 13.49 -8.53 0.51
N MET A 91 14.59 -9.22 0.79
CA MET A 91 14.61 -10.55 1.39
C MET A 91 15.32 -10.53 2.76
N GLY A 92 14.98 -11.50 3.61
CA GLY A 92 15.53 -11.60 4.95
C GLY A 92 14.62 -12.40 5.88
N PRO A 93 15.14 -12.90 7.01
CA PRO A 93 14.36 -13.65 7.99
C PRO A 93 13.23 -12.80 8.60
N SER A 94 12.31 -13.48 9.26
CA SER A 94 11.26 -12.83 10.04
C SER A 94 11.87 -11.85 11.06
N GLY A 95 11.31 -10.64 11.15
CA GLY A 95 11.81 -9.60 12.05
C GLY A 95 13.07 -8.86 11.58
N SER A 96 13.59 -9.12 10.37
CA SER A 96 14.78 -8.41 9.85
C SER A 96 14.55 -6.95 9.46
N GLY A 97 13.29 -6.50 9.40
CA GLY A 97 12.92 -5.13 9.06
C GLY A 97 12.40 -4.93 7.63
N LYS A 98 12.09 -5.99 6.87
CA LYS A 98 11.55 -5.91 5.48
C LYS A 98 10.33 -4.99 5.36
N THR A 99 9.26 -5.32 6.07
CA THR A 99 8.01 -4.53 6.12
C THR A 99 8.25 -3.14 6.67
N THR A 100 9.13 -2.98 7.67
CA THR A 100 9.50 -1.67 8.20
C THR A 100 10.15 -0.80 7.12
N LEU A 101 11.13 -1.34 6.37
CA LEU A 101 11.79 -0.62 5.29
C LEU A 101 10.78 -0.25 4.19
N LEU A 102 9.94 -1.19 3.78
CA LEU A 102 8.92 -0.94 2.76
C LEU A 102 7.96 0.19 3.19
N ASN A 103 7.52 0.19 4.45
CA ASN A 103 6.67 1.24 5.03
C ASN A 103 7.39 2.60 5.15
N VAL A 104 8.69 2.61 5.46
CA VAL A 104 9.50 3.85 5.43
C VAL A 104 9.51 4.43 4.02
N LEU A 105 9.84 3.60 3.02
CA LEU A 105 9.98 4.04 1.63
C LEU A 105 8.64 4.51 1.03
N ALA A 106 7.53 3.90 1.45
CA ALA A 106 6.19 4.30 1.06
C ALA A 106 5.62 5.47 1.90
N GLY A 107 6.37 5.97 2.90
CA GLY A 107 5.89 7.03 3.79
C GLY A 107 4.67 6.67 4.64
N GLN A 108 4.44 5.37 4.89
CA GLN A 108 3.29 4.87 5.66
C GLN A 108 3.53 4.80 7.17
N ILE A 109 4.75 5.13 7.64
CA ILE A 109 5.02 5.20 9.07
C ILE A 109 4.23 6.36 9.67
N THR A 110 3.27 6.03 10.52
CA THR A 110 2.50 7.02 11.27
C THR A 110 3.40 7.68 12.29
N SER A 111 3.49 9.01 12.24
CA SER A 111 4.19 9.81 13.25
C SER A 111 3.68 9.47 14.65
N SER A 112 4.56 8.88 15.44
CA SER A 112 4.30 8.52 16.83
C SER A 112 5.47 9.04 17.66
N PRO A 113 5.23 9.57 18.87
CA PRO A 113 6.33 9.97 19.75
C PRO A 113 7.25 8.81 20.12
N ARG A 114 6.83 7.56 19.85
CA ARG A 114 7.64 6.35 20.05
C ARG A 114 8.54 6.01 18.88
N ILE A 115 8.29 6.53 17.68
CA ILE A 115 9.02 6.15 16.48
C ILE A 115 9.94 7.29 16.07
N HIS A 116 11.24 7.01 16.03
CA HIS A 116 12.24 7.95 15.52
C HIS A 116 12.73 7.47 14.16
N LEU A 117 12.50 8.29 13.14
CA LEU A 117 12.91 8.05 11.77
C LEU A 117 13.95 9.10 11.37
N SER A 118 15.07 8.67 10.81
CA SER A 118 16.09 9.56 10.23
C SER A 118 16.64 8.97 8.93
N GLY A 119 17.29 9.82 8.14
CA GLY A 119 17.84 9.49 6.82
C GLY A 119 17.24 10.35 5.71
N LEU A 120 17.66 10.10 4.47
CA LEU A 120 17.26 10.86 3.29
C LEU A 120 16.57 9.94 2.29
N LEU A 121 15.41 10.38 1.79
CA LEU A 121 14.68 9.73 0.70
C LEU A 121 14.61 10.66 -0.50
N GLN A 122 15.05 10.18 -1.65
CA GLN A 122 15.10 10.93 -2.91
C GLN A 122 14.31 10.20 -4.00
N LEU A 123 13.48 10.94 -4.73
CA LEU A 123 12.81 10.48 -5.95
C LEU A 123 13.36 11.26 -7.12
N ASN A 124 13.97 10.57 -8.10
CA ASN A 124 14.66 11.20 -9.24
C ASN A 124 15.63 12.32 -8.82
N GLY A 125 16.36 12.10 -7.72
CA GLY A 125 17.32 13.07 -7.16
C GLY A 125 16.72 14.22 -6.34
N LYS A 126 15.39 14.30 -6.21
CA LYS A 126 14.70 15.32 -5.40
C LYS A 126 14.27 14.76 -4.05
N THR A 127 14.54 15.48 -2.97
CA THR A 127 14.10 15.09 -1.62
C THR A 127 12.57 15.12 -1.53
N THR A 128 11.97 14.10 -0.92
CA THR A 128 10.51 13.83 -0.89
C THR A 128 9.64 14.81 -0.10
N LEU A 129 10.18 15.94 0.35
CA LEU A 129 9.49 16.87 1.26
C LEU A 129 8.18 17.47 0.69
N ASN A 130 8.01 17.58 -0.65
CA ASN A 130 6.94 18.41 -1.22
C ASN A 130 6.19 17.84 -2.44
N ASN A 131 6.38 16.58 -2.83
CA ASN A 131 5.59 16.00 -3.92
C ASN A 131 5.28 14.52 -3.68
N PRO A 132 4.03 14.16 -3.33
CA PRO A 132 3.63 12.76 -3.31
C PRO A 132 3.60 12.27 -4.76
N SER A 133 4.72 11.72 -5.23
CA SER A 133 4.68 10.88 -6.42
C SER A 133 3.67 9.77 -6.14
N LYS A 134 2.76 9.51 -7.07
CA LYS A 134 1.76 8.47 -6.89
C LYS A 134 2.46 7.13 -6.76
N PHE A 135 2.33 6.50 -5.61
CA PHE A 135 2.77 5.14 -5.38
C PHE A 135 1.55 4.26 -5.10
N ALA A 136 1.64 3.00 -5.51
CA ALA A 136 0.77 1.91 -5.08
C ALA A 136 1.40 1.23 -3.86
N PHE A 137 0.59 0.80 -2.91
CA PHE A 137 1.06 -0.03 -1.81
C PHE A 137 0.13 -1.23 -1.61
N VAL A 138 0.56 -2.38 -2.12
CA VAL A 138 -0.13 -3.65 -1.92
C VAL A 138 0.28 -4.19 -0.55
N ARG A 139 -0.70 -4.27 0.36
CA ARG A 139 -0.48 -4.77 1.72
C ARG A 139 -0.41 -6.30 1.76
N GLN A 140 0.20 -6.81 2.82
CA GLN A 140 0.22 -8.25 3.12
C GLN A 140 -1.21 -8.79 3.29
N GLU A 141 -2.04 -8.11 4.08
CA GLU A 141 -3.46 -8.45 4.26
C GLU A 141 -4.37 -7.71 3.28
N ASP A 142 -5.15 -8.47 2.52
CA ASP A 142 -6.11 -7.94 1.57
C ASP A 142 -7.45 -7.65 2.27
N LEU A 143 -7.77 -6.36 2.44
CA LEU A 143 -9.00 -5.91 3.09
C LEU A 143 -10.06 -5.56 2.05
N PHE A 144 -11.04 -6.47 1.88
CA PHE A 144 -12.18 -6.28 0.98
C PHE A 144 -13.51 -6.44 1.68
N PHE A 145 -14.56 -5.85 1.10
CA PHE A 145 -15.93 -6.09 1.49
C PHE A 145 -16.40 -7.41 0.86
N SER A 146 -16.63 -8.43 1.69
CA SER A 146 -16.93 -9.79 1.24
C SER A 146 -18.26 -9.92 0.47
N GLN A 147 -19.16 -8.95 0.63
CA GLN A 147 -20.48 -8.92 -0.02
C GLN A 147 -20.45 -8.33 -1.45
N LEU A 148 -19.36 -7.68 -1.84
CA LEU A 148 -19.22 -7.06 -3.16
C LEU A 148 -18.58 -8.03 -4.16
N THR A 149 -18.84 -7.80 -5.45
CA THR A 149 -18.14 -8.52 -6.53
C THR A 149 -16.78 -7.89 -6.84
N VAL A 150 -15.95 -8.63 -7.56
CA VAL A 150 -14.65 -8.15 -8.07
C VAL A 150 -14.86 -6.88 -8.93
N ARG A 151 -15.80 -6.91 -9.88
CA ARG A 151 -16.15 -5.77 -10.74
C ARG A 151 -16.66 -4.58 -9.94
N GLU A 152 -17.56 -4.80 -8.98
CA GLU A 152 -18.10 -3.71 -8.14
C GLU A 152 -17.00 -3.03 -7.33
N THR A 153 -16.07 -3.83 -6.79
CA THR A 153 -14.92 -3.35 -6.02
C THR A 153 -14.02 -2.47 -6.89
N LEU A 154 -13.69 -2.93 -8.10
CA LEU A 154 -12.87 -2.16 -9.05
C LEU A 154 -13.57 -0.93 -9.58
N SER A 155 -14.85 -1.04 -9.95
CA SER A 155 -15.63 0.10 -10.44
C SER A 155 -15.73 1.19 -9.38
N LEU A 156 -15.95 0.83 -8.12
CA LEU A 156 -15.95 1.80 -7.03
C LEU A 156 -14.58 2.45 -6.84
N ALA A 157 -13.50 1.67 -6.85
CA ALA A 157 -12.14 2.19 -6.72
C ALA A 157 -11.80 3.13 -7.90
N ALA A 158 -12.17 2.77 -9.13
CA ALA A 158 -12.01 3.61 -10.32
C ALA A 158 -12.81 4.91 -10.20
N GLN A 159 -14.07 4.85 -9.75
CA GLN A 159 -14.89 6.03 -9.53
C GLN A 159 -14.31 6.98 -8.47
N LEU A 160 -13.59 6.47 -7.47
CA LEU A 160 -12.98 7.26 -6.40
C LEU A 160 -11.58 7.80 -6.77
N GLN A 161 -10.79 7.05 -7.53
CA GLN A 161 -9.39 7.38 -7.84
C GLN A 161 -9.23 8.08 -9.21
N LEU A 162 -10.21 7.93 -10.12
CA LEU A 162 -10.22 8.52 -11.46
C LEU A 162 -11.38 9.52 -11.62
N PRO A 163 -11.29 10.72 -10.99
CA PRO A 163 -12.28 11.78 -11.14
C PRO A 163 -12.39 12.29 -12.57
N ASP A 164 -11.29 12.23 -13.32
CA ASP A 164 -11.13 12.89 -14.62
C ASP A 164 -11.85 12.18 -15.76
N ILE A 165 -12.10 10.88 -15.64
CA ILE A 165 -12.88 10.12 -16.63
C ILE A 165 -14.35 10.50 -16.40
N SER A 166 -14.97 11.27 -17.28
CA SER A 166 -16.33 11.77 -17.04
C SER A 166 -17.39 10.74 -17.38
N SER A 167 -17.23 10.04 -18.51
CA SER A 167 -18.19 9.07 -19.03
C SER A 167 -18.23 7.78 -18.19
N LEU A 168 -19.38 7.10 -18.21
CA LEU A 168 -19.52 5.78 -17.58
C LEU A 168 -18.90 4.70 -18.46
N GLU A 169 -19.06 4.81 -19.77
CA GLU A 169 -18.54 3.84 -20.76
C GLU A 169 -17.01 3.75 -20.70
N GLU A 170 -16.27 4.87 -20.74
CA GLU A 170 -14.81 4.83 -20.65
C GLU A 170 -14.32 4.25 -19.32
N ARG A 171 -15.07 4.44 -18.23
CA ARG A 171 -14.73 3.85 -16.93
C ARG A 171 -14.93 2.34 -16.95
N ASP A 172 -16.04 1.88 -17.50
CA ASP A 172 -16.34 0.46 -17.57
C ASP A 172 -15.38 -0.26 -18.51
N GLU A 173 -15.00 0.36 -19.63
CA GLU A 173 -13.91 -0.09 -20.51
C GLU A 173 -12.58 -0.16 -19.77
N TYR A 174 -12.22 0.87 -19.00
CA TYR A 174 -11.00 0.88 -18.19
C TYR A 174 -10.99 -0.26 -17.15
N VAL A 175 -12.11 -0.49 -16.47
CA VAL A 175 -12.24 -1.60 -15.52
C VAL A 175 -12.16 -2.96 -16.22
N ASN A 176 -12.73 -3.09 -17.42
CA ASN A 176 -12.62 -4.31 -18.22
C ASN A 176 -11.18 -4.60 -18.66
N ASP A 177 -10.44 -3.58 -19.10
CA ASP A 177 -9.03 -3.70 -19.44
C ASP A 177 -8.19 -4.14 -18.23
N LEU A 178 -8.44 -3.55 -17.05
CA LEU A 178 -7.75 -3.93 -15.82
C LEU A 178 -8.07 -5.37 -15.38
N LEU A 179 -9.34 -5.79 -15.51
CA LEU A 179 -9.75 -7.18 -15.26
C LEU A 179 -9.06 -8.16 -16.21
N PHE A 180 -8.92 -7.79 -17.48
CA PHE A 180 -8.22 -8.59 -18.48
C PHE A 180 -6.73 -8.68 -18.18
N LYS A 181 -6.07 -7.54 -17.97
CA LYS A 181 -4.63 -7.45 -17.68
C LYS A 181 -4.22 -8.25 -16.46
N LEU A 182 -5.09 -8.36 -15.45
CA LEU A 182 -4.81 -9.08 -14.20
C LEU A 182 -5.40 -10.50 -14.17
N GLY A 183 -6.00 -10.95 -15.27
CA GLY A 183 -6.58 -12.29 -15.39
C GLY A 183 -7.69 -12.55 -14.36
N LEU A 184 -8.56 -11.56 -14.15
CA LEU A 184 -9.70 -11.59 -13.21
C LEU A 184 -11.06 -11.66 -13.93
N VAL A 185 -11.07 -11.78 -15.27
CA VAL A 185 -12.29 -11.78 -16.09
C VAL A 185 -13.25 -12.90 -15.67
N SER A 186 -12.75 -14.11 -15.44
CA SER A 186 -13.56 -15.27 -15.06
C SER A 186 -14.26 -15.10 -13.72
N CYS A 187 -13.70 -14.29 -12.81
CA CYS A 187 -14.25 -14.04 -11.48
C CYS A 187 -14.86 -12.64 -11.32
N ALA A 188 -15.01 -11.86 -12.41
CA ALA A 188 -15.46 -10.47 -12.34
C ALA A 188 -16.80 -10.28 -11.60
N GLU A 189 -17.76 -11.18 -11.83
CA GLU A 189 -19.09 -11.16 -11.19
C GLU A 189 -19.15 -11.99 -9.90
N SER A 190 -18.06 -12.65 -9.52
CA SER A 190 -18.00 -13.43 -8.29
C SER A 190 -17.82 -12.52 -7.08
N ARG A 191 -18.44 -12.88 -5.95
CA ARG A 191 -18.23 -12.20 -4.67
C ARG A 191 -16.79 -12.39 -4.20
N VAL A 192 -16.20 -11.34 -3.64
CA VAL A 192 -14.84 -11.43 -3.07
C VAL A 192 -14.81 -12.44 -1.90
N GLY A 193 -15.86 -12.45 -1.08
CA GLY A 193 -15.97 -13.35 0.07
C GLY A 193 -14.97 -13.06 1.19
N ASP A 194 -15.03 -13.89 2.23
CA ASP A 194 -14.14 -13.88 3.38
C ASP A 194 -14.08 -15.30 3.98
N ALA A 195 -13.62 -15.46 5.22
CA ALA A 195 -13.58 -16.77 5.88
C ALA A 195 -14.97 -17.39 6.14
N LYS A 196 -16.04 -16.58 6.17
CA LYS A 196 -17.42 -17.02 6.44
C LYS A 196 -18.25 -17.15 5.17
N ILE A 197 -17.95 -16.31 4.17
CA ILE A 197 -18.65 -16.24 2.89
C ILE A 197 -17.72 -16.75 1.81
N ARG A 198 -18.07 -17.86 1.16
CA ARG A 198 -17.34 -18.37 -0.01
C ARG A 198 -17.23 -17.26 -1.07
N GLY A 199 -16.03 -17.07 -1.60
CA GLY A 199 -15.75 -16.11 -2.66
C GLY A 199 -14.62 -16.57 -3.56
N ILE A 200 -13.88 -15.60 -4.10
CA ILE A 200 -12.72 -15.84 -4.97
C ILE A 200 -11.56 -16.51 -4.23
N SER A 201 -10.66 -17.15 -4.98
CA SER A 201 -9.44 -17.78 -4.47
C SER A 201 -8.47 -16.75 -3.88
N GLY A 202 -7.50 -17.21 -3.07
CA GLY A 202 -6.46 -16.34 -2.50
C GLY A 202 -5.64 -15.62 -3.58
N GLY A 203 -5.27 -16.31 -4.67
CA GLY A 203 -4.52 -15.73 -5.77
C GLY A 203 -5.32 -14.68 -6.56
N GLU A 204 -6.60 -14.93 -6.80
CA GLU A 204 -7.51 -13.92 -7.38
C GLU A 204 -7.69 -12.72 -6.46
N ARG A 205 -7.80 -12.93 -5.15
CA ARG A 205 -7.89 -11.85 -4.15
C ARG A 205 -6.64 -10.98 -4.13
N LYS A 206 -5.45 -11.58 -4.22
CA LYS A 206 -4.20 -10.82 -4.29
C LYS A 206 -4.12 -10.02 -5.59
N ARG A 207 -4.50 -10.60 -6.73
CA ARG A 207 -4.57 -9.90 -8.02
C ARG A 207 -5.60 -8.77 -8.02
N LEU A 208 -6.72 -8.92 -7.30
CA LEU A 208 -7.68 -7.83 -7.06
C LEU A 208 -7.07 -6.71 -6.19
N SER A 209 -6.25 -7.05 -5.20
CA SER A 209 -5.50 -6.09 -4.37
C SER A 209 -4.55 -5.25 -5.22
N LEU A 210 -3.77 -5.93 -6.07
CA LEU A 210 -2.93 -5.27 -7.09
C LEU A 210 -3.78 -4.38 -8.01
N ALA A 211 -4.89 -4.88 -8.53
CA ALA A 211 -5.79 -4.13 -9.41
C ALA A 211 -6.23 -2.81 -8.77
N CYS A 212 -6.73 -2.84 -7.53
CA CYS A 212 -7.20 -1.65 -6.83
C CYS A 212 -6.14 -0.56 -6.66
N GLU A 213 -4.87 -0.96 -6.46
CA GLU A 213 -3.74 -0.05 -6.29
C GLU A 213 -3.23 0.50 -7.63
N LEU A 214 -3.40 -0.25 -8.73
CA LEU A 214 -2.92 0.14 -10.06
C LEU A 214 -3.86 1.08 -10.83
N ILE A 215 -5.10 1.26 -10.37
CA ILE A 215 -6.11 2.13 -10.99
C ILE A 215 -5.59 3.57 -11.20
N ALA A 216 -4.78 4.10 -10.30
CA ALA A 216 -4.23 5.45 -10.42
C ALA A 216 -3.02 5.55 -11.37
N SER A 217 -2.63 4.44 -12.00
CA SER A 217 -1.40 4.25 -12.79
C SER A 217 -0.16 4.83 -12.09
N PRO A 218 0.18 4.31 -10.90
CA PRO A 218 1.30 4.83 -10.10
C PRO A 218 2.65 4.46 -10.72
N SER A 219 3.63 5.36 -10.68
CA SER A 219 4.98 5.10 -11.20
C SER A 219 5.79 4.15 -10.33
N LEU A 220 5.47 4.09 -9.03
CA LEU A 220 6.17 3.32 -8.01
C LEU A 220 5.18 2.35 -7.36
N VAL A 221 5.54 1.07 -7.29
CA VAL A 221 4.69 0.02 -6.73
C VAL A 221 5.46 -0.65 -5.60
N PHE A 222 4.89 -0.62 -4.40
CA PHE A 222 5.36 -1.38 -3.25
C PHE A 222 4.43 -2.57 -3.02
N ALA A 223 4.98 -3.76 -2.80
CA ALA A 223 4.20 -4.94 -2.46
C ALA A 223 4.78 -5.66 -1.23
N ASP A 224 4.03 -5.69 -0.14
CA ASP A 224 4.45 -6.35 1.09
C ASP A 224 4.03 -7.82 1.08
N GLU A 225 5.00 -8.73 0.98
CA GLU A 225 4.82 -10.17 0.95
C GLU A 225 3.67 -10.65 0.05
N PRO A 226 3.71 -10.33 -1.27
CA PRO A 226 2.59 -10.57 -2.17
C PRO A 226 2.29 -12.06 -2.39
N THR A 227 3.23 -12.96 -2.05
CA THR A 227 3.09 -14.41 -2.22
C THR A 227 2.64 -15.14 -0.96
N THR A 228 2.49 -14.44 0.17
CA THR A 228 2.15 -15.07 1.46
C THR A 228 0.72 -15.64 1.43
N GLY A 229 0.57 -16.88 1.89
CA GLY A 229 -0.72 -17.58 1.92
C GLY A 229 -1.21 -18.11 0.57
N LEU A 230 -0.37 -18.07 -0.48
CA LEU A 230 -0.68 -18.61 -1.80
C LEU A 230 0.00 -19.96 -2.03
N ASP A 231 -0.64 -20.81 -2.82
CA ASP A 231 0.07 -21.93 -3.44
C ASP A 231 1.08 -21.40 -4.47
N ALA A 232 1.99 -22.27 -4.88
CA ALA A 232 3.09 -21.88 -5.74
C ALA A 232 2.68 -21.41 -7.13
N PHE A 233 1.62 -21.96 -7.70
CA PHE A 233 1.15 -21.59 -9.03
C PHE A 233 0.48 -20.22 -9.01
N GLN A 234 -0.27 -19.92 -7.94
CA GLN A 234 -0.86 -18.60 -7.74
C GLN A 234 0.20 -17.55 -7.40
N ALA A 235 1.20 -17.91 -6.58
CA ALA A 235 2.34 -17.04 -6.29
C ALA A 235 3.12 -16.69 -7.57
N GLU A 236 3.39 -17.66 -8.44
CA GLU A 236 4.08 -17.43 -9.72
C GLU A 236 3.35 -16.37 -10.57
N LYS A 237 2.02 -16.49 -10.72
CA LYS A 237 1.20 -15.55 -11.50
C LYS A 237 1.20 -14.13 -10.92
N VAL A 238 1.13 -14.01 -9.59
CA VAL A 238 1.22 -12.70 -8.92
C VAL A 238 2.57 -12.05 -9.21
N MET A 239 3.65 -12.84 -9.19
CA MET A 239 5.00 -12.35 -9.47
C MET A 239 5.22 -12.04 -10.96
N GLU A 240 4.57 -12.76 -11.87
CA GLU A 240 4.52 -12.43 -13.30
C GLU A 240 3.87 -11.06 -13.54
N THR A 241 2.71 -10.80 -12.92
CA THR A 241 2.09 -9.47 -12.99
C THR A 241 3.01 -8.36 -12.48
N LEU A 242 3.71 -8.57 -11.36
CA LEU A 242 4.67 -7.58 -10.83
C LEU A 242 5.86 -7.36 -11.79
N ARG A 243 6.31 -8.43 -12.45
CA ARG A 243 7.37 -8.36 -13.46
C ARG A 243 6.93 -7.61 -14.71
N GLU A 244 5.71 -7.86 -15.20
CA GLU A 244 5.12 -7.15 -16.33
C GLU A 244 4.98 -5.66 -16.04
N LEU A 245 4.55 -5.29 -14.83
CA LEU A 245 4.53 -3.88 -14.40
C LEU A 245 5.94 -3.27 -14.41
N ALA A 246 6.95 -3.98 -13.93
CA ALA A 246 8.32 -3.49 -14.05
C ALA A 246 8.70 -3.27 -15.52
N GLN A 247 8.40 -4.21 -16.42
CA GLN A 247 8.68 -4.10 -17.86
C GLN A 247 7.94 -2.93 -18.54
N ASP A 248 6.74 -2.59 -18.07
CA ASP A 248 5.97 -1.41 -18.51
C ASP A 248 6.60 -0.07 -18.07
N GLY A 249 7.71 -0.09 -17.33
CA GLY A 249 8.47 1.09 -16.91
C GLY A 249 8.17 1.55 -15.49
N HIS A 250 7.37 0.80 -14.73
CA HIS A 250 7.18 1.05 -13.30
C HIS A 250 8.45 0.68 -12.52
N THR A 251 8.63 1.30 -11.36
CA THR A 251 9.59 0.84 -10.36
C THR A 251 8.85 -0.04 -9.37
N VAL A 252 9.25 -1.30 -9.25
CA VAL A 252 8.53 -2.27 -8.42
C VAL A 252 9.46 -2.78 -7.32
N ILE A 253 9.01 -2.63 -6.07
CA ILE A 253 9.73 -3.09 -4.88
C ILE A 253 8.80 -4.02 -4.13
N CYS A 254 9.24 -5.26 -3.88
CA CYS A 254 8.47 -6.19 -3.06
C CYS A 254 9.31 -6.79 -1.93
N SER A 255 8.70 -6.95 -0.75
CA SER A 255 9.25 -7.84 0.27
C SER A 255 8.85 -9.28 -0.04
N ILE A 256 9.76 -10.24 0.13
CA ILE A 256 9.46 -11.65 -0.07
C ILE A 256 10.22 -12.51 0.93
N HIS A 257 9.59 -13.59 1.37
CA HIS A 257 10.17 -14.58 2.28
C HIS A 257 10.25 -15.92 1.57
N GLN A 258 11.47 -16.47 1.43
CA GLN A 258 11.75 -17.81 0.86
C GLN A 258 10.97 -18.12 -0.46
N PRO A 259 11.19 -17.35 -1.55
CA PRO A 259 10.58 -17.66 -2.84
C PRO A 259 11.11 -18.97 -3.43
N ARG A 260 10.29 -19.62 -4.26
CA ARG A 260 10.75 -20.72 -5.14
C ARG A 260 11.77 -20.20 -6.15
N GLY A 261 12.62 -21.09 -6.66
CA GLY A 261 13.63 -20.75 -7.67
C GLY A 261 13.06 -20.07 -8.91
N SER A 262 11.85 -20.46 -9.37
CA SER A 262 11.16 -19.82 -10.50
C SER A 262 10.85 -18.34 -10.25
N ILE A 263 10.39 -18.01 -9.03
CA ILE A 263 10.12 -16.64 -8.60
C ILE A 263 11.43 -15.88 -8.41
N TYR A 264 12.43 -16.51 -7.79
CA TYR A 264 13.74 -15.91 -7.57
C TYR A 264 14.39 -15.43 -8.88
N ALA A 265 14.27 -16.21 -9.95
CA ALA A 265 14.79 -15.86 -11.26
C ALA A 265 14.15 -14.60 -11.89
N LYS A 266 12.96 -14.19 -11.43
CA LYS A 266 12.27 -12.98 -11.92
C LYS A 266 12.78 -11.68 -11.29
N PHE A 267 13.61 -11.73 -10.24
CA PHE A 267 14.18 -10.52 -9.64
C PHE A 267 15.34 -9.99 -10.48
N ASP A 268 15.38 -8.67 -10.64
CA ASP A 268 16.50 -7.99 -11.29
C ASP A 268 17.52 -7.53 -10.24
N ASP A 269 17.04 -7.07 -9.09
CA ASP A 269 17.84 -6.64 -7.94
C ASP A 269 17.34 -7.30 -6.65
N ILE A 270 18.23 -7.47 -5.68
CA ILE A 270 17.93 -8.00 -4.35
C ILE A 270 18.63 -7.20 -3.26
N ILE A 271 17.91 -6.98 -2.16
CA ILE A 271 18.42 -6.45 -0.90
C ILE A 271 18.19 -7.50 0.18
N LEU A 272 19.27 -7.94 0.81
CA LEU A 272 19.25 -8.85 1.95
C LEU A 272 19.33 -8.05 3.25
N LEU A 273 18.31 -8.20 4.10
CA LEU A 273 18.22 -7.58 5.40
C LEU A 273 18.35 -8.62 6.52
N ALA A 274 19.23 -8.34 7.49
CA ALA A 274 19.35 -9.08 8.74
C ALA A 274 19.48 -8.10 9.92
N GLU A 275 18.73 -8.34 11.00
CA GLU A 275 18.72 -7.48 12.21
C GLU A 275 18.62 -5.96 11.95
N GLY A 276 17.84 -5.55 10.95
CA GLY A 276 17.64 -4.16 10.55
C GLY A 276 18.79 -3.56 9.72
N SER A 277 19.79 -4.34 9.33
CA SER A 277 20.95 -3.90 8.55
C SER A 277 20.99 -4.60 7.19
N VAL A 278 21.59 -3.92 6.20
CA VAL A 278 21.83 -4.49 4.88
C VAL A 278 23.05 -5.41 4.92
N VAL A 279 22.88 -6.65 4.46
CA VAL A 279 23.95 -7.65 4.29
C VAL A 279 24.44 -7.67 2.85
N TYR A 280 23.53 -7.41 1.91
CA TYR A 280 23.81 -7.29 0.49
C TYR A 280 22.76 -6.39 -0.15
N ALA A 281 23.16 -5.57 -1.11
CA ALA A 281 22.24 -4.86 -2.00
C ALA A 281 22.87 -4.81 -3.37
N GLY A 282 22.19 -5.33 -4.40
CA GLY A 282 22.74 -5.38 -5.75
C GLY A 282 21.92 -6.23 -6.72
N PRO A 283 22.49 -6.55 -7.91
CA PRO A 283 21.85 -7.45 -8.86
C PRO A 283 21.52 -8.81 -8.23
N ALA A 284 20.36 -9.36 -8.57
CA ALA A 284 19.97 -10.70 -8.15
C ALA A 284 20.70 -11.79 -8.95
N ARG A 285 20.36 -13.06 -8.73
CA ARG A 285 20.91 -14.24 -9.46
C ARG A 285 22.36 -14.52 -9.06
N ASP A 286 23.26 -14.70 -10.03
CA ASP A 286 24.61 -15.20 -9.80
C ASP A 286 25.48 -14.19 -9.02
N GLN A 287 25.24 -12.88 -9.20
CA GLN A 287 26.08 -11.83 -8.59
C GLN A 287 26.02 -11.81 -7.05
N VAL A 288 24.89 -12.19 -6.45
CA VAL A 288 24.79 -12.30 -5.00
C VAL A 288 25.48 -13.57 -4.50
N LEU A 289 25.46 -14.66 -5.25
CA LEU A 289 26.20 -15.88 -4.93
C LEU A 289 27.71 -15.65 -5.02
N ASP A 290 28.17 -14.99 -6.09
CA ASP A 290 29.58 -14.59 -6.27
C ASP A 290 30.07 -13.70 -5.13
N TYR A 291 29.21 -12.84 -4.59
CA TYR A 291 29.54 -12.01 -3.43
C TYR A 291 29.79 -12.87 -2.19
N PHE A 292 28.90 -13.82 -1.88
CA PHE A 292 29.06 -14.69 -0.71
C PHE A 292 30.16 -15.73 -0.86
N LEU A 293 30.49 -16.12 -2.09
CA LEU A 293 31.62 -17.00 -2.40
C LEU A 293 32.95 -16.43 -1.90
N LYS A 294 33.15 -15.10 -1.93
CA LYS A 294 34.36 -14.43 -1.43
C LYS A 294 34.59 -14.66 0.06
N PHE A 295 33.53 -14.91 0.82
CA PHE A 295 33.58 -15.19 2.25
C PHE A 295 33.59 -16.70 2.54
N GLY A 296 33.72 -17.54 1.50
CA GLY A 296 33.77 -18.99 1.61
C GLY A 296 32.40 -19.68 1.67
N TYR A 297 31.31 -18.97 1.39
CA TYR A 297 29.96 -19.54 1.36
C TYR A 297 29.59 -19.96 -0.07
N ILE A 298 29.50 -21.28 -0.29
CA ILE A 298 29.18 -21.88 -1.59
C ILE A 298 27.74 -22.38 -1.55
N CYS A 299 26.92 -21.94 -2.49
CA CYS A 299 25.57 -22.49 -2.69
C CYS A 299 25.70 -23.83 -3.44
N PRO A 300 25.16 -24.95 -2.91
CA PRO A 300 25.11 -26.22 -3.64
C PRO A 300 24.24 -26.12 -4.90
N ASP A 301 24.63 -26.84 -5.97
CA ASP A 301 23.96 -26.76 -7.29
C ASP A 301 22.47 -27.18 -7.27
N HIS A 302 22.08 -28.02 -6.32
CA HIS A 302 20.74 -28.60 -6.19
C HIS A 302 19.91 -27.88 -5.11
N GLU A 303 20.44 -26.82 -4.51
CA GLU A 303 19.75 -26.00 -3.51
C GLU A 303 19.18 -24.74 -4.16
N ASN A 304 18.03 -24.29 -3.66
CA ASN A 304 17.44 -23.03 -4.12
C ASN A 304 18.30 -21.86 -3.61
N PRO A 305 18.83 -20.98 -4.49
CA PRO A 305 19.64 -19.83 -4.05
C PRO A 305 18.93 -18.94 -3.04
N ALA A 306 17.60 -18.79 -3.17
CA ALA A 306 16.81 -17.99 -2.25
C ALA A 306 16.77 -18.57 -0.83
N GLU A 307 16.81 -19.89 -0.71
CA GLU A 307 16.78 -20.64 0.55
C GLU A 307 18.16 -20.58 1.20
N PHE A 308 19.21 -20.90 0.43
CA PHE A 308 20.61 -20.75 0.85
C PHE A 308 20.90 -19.35 1.40
N LEU A 309 20.49 -18.30 0.68
CA LEU A 309 20.69 -16.92 1.12
C LEU A 309 19.90 -16.58 2.38
N ALA A 310 18.68 -17.11 2.55
CA ALA A 310 17.87 -16.90 3.73
C ALA A 310 18.49 -17.55 4.97
N ASP A 311 19.01 -18.77 4.82
CA ASP A 311 19.68 -19.52 5.89
C ASP A 311 21.03 -18.86 6.26
N LEU A 312 21.74 -18.35 5.26
CA LEU A 312 23.00 -17.62 5.44
C LEU A 312 22.86 -16.35 6.31
N ILE A 313 21.70 -15.71 6.27
CA ILE A 313 21.45 -14.46 7.01
C ILE A 313 20.48 -14.64 8.19
N SER A 314 20.13 -15.89 8.52
CA SER A 314 19.28 -16.25 9.66
C SER A 314 20.08 -16.40 10.96
N ILE A 315 19.41 -16.21 12.09
CA ILE A 315 20.00 -16.45 13.42
C ILE A 315 19.46 -17.77 13.96
N ASN A 316 20.36 -18.67 14.34
CA ASN A 316 19.99 -19.90 15.03
C ASN A 316 19.78 -19.61 16.53
N TYR A 317 18.55 -19.78 17.00
CA TYR A 317 18.17 -19.60 18.41
C TYR A 317 18.14 -20.92 19.21
N SER A 318 18.47 -22.05 18.61
CA SER A 318 18.33 -23.38 19.22
C SER A 318 19.39 -23.68 20.29
N SER A 319 20.55 -23.03 20.24
CA SER A 319 21.61 -23.17 21.26
C SER A 319 22.33 -21.85 21.51
N ALA A 320 22.94 -21.71 22.69
CA ALA A 320 23.71 -20.52 23.04
C ALA A 320 24.92 -20.30 22.11
N ASP A 321 25.59 -21.40 21.73
CA ASP A 321 26.70 -21.36 20.78
C ASP A 321 26.23 -21.03 19.37
N GLY A 322 25.13 -21.66 18.92
CA GLY A 322 24.52 -21.36 17.62
C GLY A 322 24.10 -19.90 17.48
N LEU A 323 23.59 -19.29 18.55
CA LEU A 323 23.25 -17.87 18.59
C LEU A 323 24.50 -16.99 18.47
N ARG A 324 25.56 -17.31 19.22
CA ARG A 324 26.82 -16.57 19.20
C ARG A 324 27.48 -16.64 17.83
N ASP A 325 27.56 -17.83 17.25
CA ASP A 325 28.19 -18.06 15.94
C ASP A 325 27.41 -17.41 14.81
N SER A 326 26.08 -17.59 14.79
CA SER A 326 25.22 -16.97 13.78
C SER A 326 25.28 -15.45 13.83
N LYS A 327 25.32 -14.88 15.04
CA LYS A 327 25.41 -13.43 15.24
C LYS A 327 26.77 -12.90 14.81
N LYS A 328 27.86 -13.56 15.20
CA LYS A 328 29.23 -13.19 14.78
C LYS A 328 29.36 -13.22 13.25
N ARG A 329 28.77 -14.24 12.60
CA ARG A 329 28.71 -14.34 11.14
C ARG A 329 27.97 -13.15 10.52
N ILE A 330 26.76 -12.86 10.98
CA ILE A 330 25.93 -11.77 10.44
C ILE A 330 26.61 -10.41 10.66
N ASP A 331 27.14 -10.15 11.86
CA ASP A 331 27.87 -8.92 12.17
C ASP A 331 29.09 -8.74 11.26
N GLY A 332 29.83 -9.84 11.00
CA GLY A 332 30.94 -9.85 10.04
C GLY A 332 30.50 -9.52 8.62
N LEU A 333 29.44 -10.16 8.12
CA LEU A 333 28.90 -9.89 6.78
C LEU A 333 28.39 -8.45 6.62
N ILE A 334 27.71 -7.91 7.64
CA ILE A 334 27.25 -6.51 7.66
C ILE A 334 28.44 -5.55 7.61
N GLN A 335 29.49 -5.83 8.37
CA GLN A 335 30.69 -5.01 8.39
C GLN A 335 31.40 -5.03 7.04
N SER A 336 31.63 -6.22 6.46
CA SER A 336 32.26 -6.36 5.14
C SER A 336 31.45 -5.65 4.06
N PHE A 337 30.11 -5.75 4.08
CA PHE A 337 29.27 -5.04 3.13
C PHE A 337 29.40 -3.51 3.26
N ARG A 338 29.44 -2.99 4.49
CA ARG A 338 29.62 -1.55 4.77
C ARG A 338 30.98 -1.03 4.34
N GLU A 339 32.03 -1.84 4.45
CA GLU A 339 33.40 -1.49 4.07
C GLU A 339 33.61 -1.55 2.54
N GLU A 340 32.98 -2.51 1.85
CA GLU A 340 33.03 -2.60 0.38
C GLU A 340 32.13 -1.57 -0.32
N ASN A 341 31.06 -1.12 0.34
CA ASN A 341 30.04 -0.22 -0.23
C ASN A 341 29.74 1.06 0.59
N PRO A 342 30.73 1.79 1.14
CA PRO A 342 30.44 3.06 1.83
C PRO A 342 29.97 4.14 0.84
N LEU A 343 30.27 3.99 -0.45
CA LEU A 343 29.99 4.97 -1.51
C LEU A 343 29.73 4.39 -2.92
N LYS A 344 29.66 3.07 -3.08
CA LYS A 344 29.16 2.48 -4.33
C LYS A 344 27.63 2.60 -4.36
N SER A 345 27.13 3.84 -4.42
CA SER A 345 25.91 4.07 -5.16
C SER A 345 26.10 3.41 -6.51
N TYR A 346 25.15 2.56 -6.93
CA TYR A 346 25.10 1.93 -8.23
C TYR A 346 25.06 3.01 -9.33
N GLY A 347 26.20 3.64 -9.56
CA GLY A 347 26.51 4.58 -10.63
C GLY A 347 26.68 3.81 -11.92
N THR A 348 25.67 3.04 -12.30
CA THR A 348 25.31 2.99 -13.71
C THR A 348 24.86 4.40 -14.06
N PRO A 349 25.25 4.96 -15.21
CA PRO A 349 24.90 6.34 -15.56
C PRO A 349 23.42 6.52 -15.32
N LEU A 350 23.05 7.62 -14.64
CA LEU A 350 21.71 8.17 -14.73
C LEU A 350 21.25 7.97 -16.17
N THR A 351 20.10 7.31 -16.37
CA THR A 351 19.43 7.22 -17.68
C THR A 351 19.77 8.48 -18.46
N PRO A 352 20.33 8.39 -19.69
CA PRO A 352 20.81 9.55 -20.41
C PRO A 352 19.71 10.58 -20.33
N ARG A 353 20.07 11.74 -19.77
CA ARG A 353 19.22 12.92 -19.67
C ARG A 353 18.49 12.97 -21.00
N TYR A 354 17.21 12.60 -21.02
CA TYR A 354 16.41 12.74 -22.24
C TYR A 354 16.65 14.20 -22.62
N PRO A 355 17.12 14.49 -23.84
CA PRO A 355 17.29 15.87 -24.23
C PRO A 355 15.94 16.52 -23.92
N GLU A 356 15.96 17.51 -23.03
CA GLU A 356 14.90 18.50 -22.97
C GLU A 356 14.87 19.03 -24.41
N LYS A 357 14.00 18.45 -25.24
CA LYS A 357 13.58 19.14 -26.45
C LYS A 357 13.05 20.44 -25.89
N ASN A 358 13.78 21.51 -26.14
CA ASN A 358 13.28 22.87 -26.15
C ASN A 358 12.15 22.96 -27.18
N SER A 359 11.07 22.23 -26.96
CA SER A 359 9.78 22.59 -27.46
C SER A 359 9.28 23.57 -26.42
N ASN A 360 9.09 24.82 -26.83
CA ASN A 360 8.30 25.82 -26.13
C ASN A 360 6.83 25.35 -26.08
N VAL A 361 6.59 24.17 -25.55
CA VAL A 361 5.27 23.74 -25.11
C VAL A 361 5.10 24.46 -23.79
N THR A 362 4.40 25.59 -23.86
CA THR A 362 3.73 26.24 -22.75
C THR A 362 3.54 25.27 -21.60
N LYS A 363 4.15 25.59 -20.45
CA LYS A 363 3.94 24.91 -19.17
C LYS A 363 2.44 24.97 -18.82
N LYS A 364 1.60 24.18 -19.49
CA LYS A 364 0.25 23.88 -19.02
C LYS A 364 0.49 23.14 -17.72
N ALA A 365 0.20 23.85 -16.63
CA ALA A 365 0.28 23.38 -15.27
C ALA A 365 -0.11 21.89 -15.22
N ILE A 366 0.73 21.07 -14.59
CA ILE A 366 0.34 19.72 -14.18
C ILE A 366 -0.99 19.91 -13.46
N ALA A 367 -2.09 19.56 -14.13
CA ALA A 367 -3.42 19.88 -13.68
C ALA A 367 -3.56 19.27 -12.29
N LYS A 368 -3.73 20.14 -11.29
CA LYS A 368 -4.01 19.74 -9.91
C LYS A 368 -5.25 18.86 -10.00
N LYS A 369 -5.07 17.52 -9.92
CA LYS A 369 -6.17 16.58 -10.19
C LYS A 369 -7.37 16.98 -9.37
N ARG A 370 -8.51 17.10 -10.05
CA ARG A 370 -9.76 17.58 -9.46
C ARG A 370 -10.18 16.58 -8.40
N LYS A 371 -10.01 16.91 -7.12
CA LYS A 371 -10.49 16.06 -6.03
C LYS A 371 -11.99 15.87 -6.19
N ILE A 372 -12.47 14.63 -6.08
CA ILE A 372 -13.91 14.34 -6.11
C ILE A 372 -14.58 15.15 -5.00
N GLY A 373 -15.67 15.84 -5.34
CA GLY A 373 -16.46 16.59 -4.37
C GLY A 373 -16.96 15.67 -3.24
N TRP A 374 -16.96 16.19 -2.02
CA TRP A 374 -17.37 15.44 -0.82
C TRP A 374 -18.73 14.75 -0.99
N THR A 375 -19.69 15.41 -1.64
CA THR A 375 -21.04 14.86 -1.90
C THR A 375 -20.99 13.60 -2.75
N ARG A 376 -20.20 13.60 -3.82
CA ARG A 376 -20.04 12.45 -4.70
C ARG A 376 -19.31 11.31 -3.97
N GLN A 377 -18.27 11.60 -3.19
CA GLN A 377 -17.63 10.59 -2.36
C GLN A 377 -18.61 9.97 -1.36
N PHE A 378 -19.38 10.80 -0.66
CA PHE A 378 -20.41 10.35 0.28
C PHE A 378 -21.46 9.47 -0.39
N LEU A 379 -22.02 9.88 -1.54
CA LEU A 379 -23.02 9.10 -2.27
C LEU A 379 -22.47 7.75 -2.76
N LEU A 380 -21.22 7.70 -3.23
CA LEU A 380 -20.57 6.46 -3.64
C LEU A 380 -20.36 5.50 -2.45
N LEU A 381 -19.88 6.04 -1.33
CA LEU A 381 -19.68 5.26 -0.11
C LEU A 381 -21.00 4.80 0.51
N LEU A 382 -22.05 5.64 0.43
CA LEU A 382 -23.40 5.29 0.87
C LEU A 382 -23.99 4.19 -0.01
N LYS A 383 -23.87 4.31 -1.34
CA LYS A 383 -24.29 3.25 -2.28
C LYS A 383 -23.58 1.93 -1.96
N ARG A 384 -22.27 1.97 -1.74
CA ARG A 384 -21.50 0.79 -1.31
C ARG A 384 -22.01 0.23 0.02
N ALA A 385 -22.17 1.07 1.04
CA ALA A 385 -22.63 0.64 2.35
C ALA A 385 -24.04 0.02 2.30
N TRP A 386 -24.93 0.58 1.48
CA TRP A 386 -26.25 0.03 1.24
C TRP A 386 -26.20 -1.35 0.55
N LEU A 387 -25.36 -1.51 -0.49
CA LEU A 387 -25.15 -2.80 -1.15
C LEU A 387 -24.60 -3.85 -0.18
N GLN A 388 -23.64 -3.46 0.65
CA GLN A 388 -23.08 -4.33 1.69
C GLN A 388 -24.16 -4.75 2.69
N ALA A 389 -24.90 -3.78 3.25
CA ALA A 389 -25.92 -4.03 4.25
C ALA A 389 -27.08 -4.88 3.70
N SER A 390 -27.56 -4.59 2.50
CA SER A 390 -28.66 -5.35 1.88
C SER A 390 -28.29 -6.80 1.56
N ARG A 391 -27.02 -7.05 1.19
CA ARG A 391 -26.53 -8.40 0.85
C ARG A 391 -26.04 -9.21 2.06
N ASP A 392 -25.94 -8.61 3.23
CA ASP A 392 -25.63 -9.30 4.49
C ASP A 392 -26.85 -10.02 5.07
N GLY A 393 -27.28 -11.07 4.35
CA GLY A 393 -28.46 -11.86 4.67
C GLY A 393 -28.48 -12.45 6.10
N PRO A 394 -27.39 -13.10 6.58
CA PRO A 394 -27.35 -13.65 7.93
C PRO A 394 -27.57 -12.60 9.02
N THR A 395 -26.88 -11.46 8.94
CA THR A 395 -27.02 -10.38 9.92
C THR A 395 -28.41 -9.77 9.86
N ASN A 396 -28.96 -9.54 8.67
CA ASN A 396 -30.31 -9.00 8.52
C ASN A 396 -31.39 -9.93 9.07
N LYS A 397 -31.24 -11.26 8.90
CA LYS A 397 -32.14 -12.24 9.51
C LYS A 397 -32.10 -12.20 11.04
N VAL A 398 -30.91 -12.09 11.63
CA VAL A 398 -30.75 -11.99 13.10
C VAL A 398 -31.37 -10.68 13.61
N ARG A 399 -31.09 -9.55 12.96
CA ARG A 399 -31.69 -8.25 13.31
C ARG A 399 -33.20 -8.29 13.24
N GLY A 400 -33.77 -8.82 12.15
CA GLY A 400 -35.23 -8.93 12.01
C GLY A 400 -35.86 -9.78 13.11
N ARG A 401 -35.28 -10.96 13.42
CA ARG A 401 -35.77 -11.83 14.50
C ARG A 401 -35.67 -11.16 15.86
N MET A 402 -34.55 -10.50 16.15
CA MET A 402 -34.34 -9.78 17.40
C MET A 402 -35.35 -8.64 17.57
N SER A 403 -35.58 -7.85 16.51
CA SER A 403 -36.58 -6.78 16.53
C SER A 403 -38.00 -7.30 16.75
N ILE A 404 -38.38 -8.41 16.11
CA ILE A 404 -39.70 -9.04 16.33
C ILE A 404 -39.81 -9.57 17.77
N ALA A 405 -38.77 -10.23 18.27
CA ALA A 405 -38.75 -10.74 19.65
C ALA A 405 -38.88 -9.60 20.67
N SER A 406 -38.11 -8.52 20.51
CA SER A 406 -38.23 -7.32 21.34
C SER A 406 -39.63 -6.71 21.25
N ALA A 407 -40.19 -6.59 20.04
CA ALA A 407 -41.55 -6.07 19.86
C ALA A 407 -42.61 -6.94 20.55
N LEU A 408 -42.47 -8.27 20.53
CA LEU A 408 -43.37 -9.18 21.25
C LEU A 408 -43.20 -9.07 22.76
N ILE A 409 -41.96 -8.97 23.27
CA ILE A 409 -41.69 -8.81 24.70
C ILE A 409 -42.29 -7.50 25.19
N PHE A 410 -41.96 -6.36 24.58
CA PHE A 410 -42.53 -5.06 24.95
C PHE A 410 -44.04 -5.03 24.74
N GLY A 411 -44.54 -5.59 23.64
CA GLY A 411 -45.98 -5.69 23.37
C GLY A 411 -46.73 -6.50 24.42
N SER A 412 -46.11 -7.54 24.97
CA SER A 412 -46.68 -8.36 26.04
C SER A 412 -46.63 -7.68 27.42
N ILE A 413 -45.54 -6.98 27.75
CA ILE A 413 -45.38 -6.27 29.02
C ILE A 413 -46.39 -5.12 29.11
N PHE A 414 -46.54 -4.36 28.01
CA PHE A 414 -47.43 -3.21 27.94
C PHE A 414 -48.79 -3.55 27.29
N TRP A 415 -49.20 -4.82 27.37
CA TRP A 415 -50.43 -5.29 26.78
C TRP A 415 -51.64 -4.60 27.40
N ARG A 416 -52.49 -3.99 26.56
CA ARG A 416 -53.71 -3.28 26.98
C ARG A 416 -53.49 -2.19 28.04
N MET A 417 -52.53 -1.29 27.82
CA MET A 417 -52.42 -0.05 28.62
C MET A 417 -53.74 0.72 28.64
N GLY A 418 -54.22 1.04 29.85
CA GLY A 418 -55.42 1.86 30.06
C GLY A 418 -55.24 3.34 29.70
N ARG A 419 -56.22 4.16 30.07
CA ARG A 419 -56.18 5.63 29.96
C ARG A 419 -56.08 6.32 31.34
N SER A 420 -55.53 5.65 32.35
CA SER A 420 -55.38 6.18 33.72
C SER A 420 -54.10 6.99 33.91
N GLN A 421 -54.01 7.77 34.99
CA GLN A 421 -52.79 8.52 35.35
C GLN A 421 -51.54 7.62 35.47
N THR A 422 -51.69 6.40 35.99
CA THR A 422 -50.60 5.41 36.09
C THR A 422 -50.08 4.95 34.73
N SER A 423 -50.98 4.82 33.74
CA SER A 423 -50.61 4.44 32.37
C SER A 423 -49.81 5.52 31.62
N ILE A 424 -49.72 6.75 32.15
CA ILE A 424 -48.86 7.80 31.58
C ILE A 424 -47.38 7.48 31.87
N GLN A 425 -47.06 6.98 33.06
CA GLN A 425 -45.70 6.55 33.42
C GLN A 425 -45.28 5.32 32.60
N ASP A 426 -46.18 4.36 32.41
CA ASP A 426 -45.93 3.17 31.58
C ASP A 426 -45.64 3.53 30.12
N ARG A 427 -46.35 4.52 29.55
CA ARG A 427 -46.08 5.03 28.19
C ARG A 427 -44.75 5.76 28.07
N MET A 428 -44.38 6.53 29.09
CA MET A 428 -43.06 7.16 29.13
C MET A 428 -41.95 6.12 29.21
N GLY A 429 -42.16 5.03 29.96
CA GLY A 429 -41.22 3.91 30.06
C GLY A 429 -41.08 3.08 28.78
N LEU A 430 -42.10 3.05 27.91
CA LEU A 430 -42.02 2.38 26.60
C LEU A 430 -41.32 3.23 25.52
N LEU A 431 -41.33 4.56 25.65
CA LEU A 431 -40.72 5.49 24.69
C LEU A 431 -39.24 5.79 24.97
N GLN A 432 -38.79 5.60 26.22
CA GLN A 432 -37.37 5.62 26.60
C GLN A 432 -36.69 4.31 26.24
#